data_AF-A0A2E9DB07-F1
#
_entry.id   AF-A0A2E9DB07-F1
#
_cell.length_a   1.000
_cell.length_b   1.000
_cell.length_c   1.000
_cell.angle_alpha   90.00
_cell.angle_beta   90.00
_cell.angle_gamma   90.00
#
_symmetry.space_group_name_H-M   'P 1'
#
loop_
_entity.id
_entity.type
_entity.pdbx_description
1 polymer ?
#
loop_
_entity_poly.entity_id
_entity_poly.type
_entity_poly.pdbx_seq_one_letter_code
_entity_poly.pdbx_strand_id
1 'polypeptide(L)'
;MDVAKDPQALKELDDLGLKVIPVTTITLAPGTKSFGDKVIIGFDRASLSEALNLGEVSITDSDAEWMLGKFMKVLSAARRATLQIPDDSIDWVSPERDRTLRQFTFHLFDRPYMMISAYEQGEYKAEDRQRYITDALKTQDVRSIVEFGESVINRIEKFFENIQLEVLKTPVKTYMGTMPLNQLMDLGLGHSVHHLKQLYFYMSKLDIVPDNPLTEEDFDGISVPSELF
;
A
#
# COMPACT_ATOMS: atom_id res chain seq x y z
N MET A 1 5.63 -13.29 10.85
CA MET A 1 5.68 -12.94 12.29
C MET A 1 5.08 -11.55 12.44
N ASP A 2 4.04 -11.40 13.26
CA ASP A 2 3.49 -10.08 13.57
C ASP A 2 4.35 -9.42 14.65
N VAL A 3 5.33 -8.63 14.22
CA VAL A 3 6.30 -7.98 15.13
C VAL A 3 5.59 -7.11 16.17
N ALA A 4 4.45 -6.49 15.83
CA ALA A 4 3.74 -5.62 16.76
C ALA A 4 3.14 -6.37 17.97
N LYS A 5 2.98 -7.69 17.87
CA LYS A 5 2.42 -8.54 18.93
C LYS A 5 3.46 -9.44 19.59
N ASP A 6 4.73 -9.31 19.23
CA ASP A 6 5.83 -10.12 19.75
C ASP A 6 6.84 -9.22 20.50
N PRO A 7 6.81 -9.23 21.85
CA PRO A 7 7.72 -8.43 22.67
C PRO A 7 9.21 -8.73 22.43
N GLN A 8 9.54 -9.97 22.07
CA GLN A 8 10.92 -10.34 21.77
C GLN A 8 11.34 -9.72 20.44
N ALA A 9 10.50 -9.84 19.40
CA ALA A 9 10.78 -9.22 18.12
C ALA A 9 10.85 -7.67 18.21
N LEU A 10 10.03 -7.03 19.06
CA LEU A 10 10.11 -5.59 19.33
C LEU A 10 11.44 -5.21 19.99
N LYS A 11 11.90 -6.01 20.95
CA LYS A 11 13.21 -5.80 21.58
C LYS A 11 14.34 -5.97 20.58
N GLU A 12 14.27 -6.97 19.70
CA GLU A 12 15.26 -7.18 18.65
C GLU A 12 15.31 -6.00 17.66
N LEU A 13 14.16 -5.43 17.29
CA LEU A 13 14.13 -4.20 16.48
C LEU A 13 14.77 -3.00 17.19
N ASP A 14 14.49 -2.82 18.49
CA ASP A 14 15.05 -1.72 19.28
C ASP A 14 16.57 -1.88 19.47
N ASP A 15 17.04 -3.10 19.74
CA ASP A 15 18.47 -3.44 19.83
C ASP A 15 19.21 -3.16 18.48
N LEU A 16 18.50 -3.28 17.34
CA LEU A 16 18.98 -2.92 16.00
C LEU A 16 18.82 -1.41 15.66
N GLY A 17 18.23 -0.61 16.55
CA GLY A 17 17.96 0.82 16.35
C GLY A 17 16.88 1.11 15.30
N LEU A 18 16.05 0.12 14.96
CA LEU A 18 15.04 0.21 13.91
C LEU A 18 13.69 0.62 14.50
N LYS A 19 13.11 1.68 13.93
CA LYS A 19 11.81 2.24 14.37
C LYS A 19 10.69 2.03 13.37
N VAL A 20 10.95 1.26 12.31
CA VAL A 20 10.04 1.12 11.17
C VAL A 20 9.88 -0.35 10.82
N ILE A 21 8.67 -0.74 10.45
CA ILE A 21 8.31 -2.09 9.97
C ILE A 21 7.53 -1.98 8.65
N PRO A 22 7.50 -3.04 7.80
CA PRO A 22 8.18 -4.33 7.97
C PRO A 22 9.71 -4.24 7.81
N VAL A 23 10.44 -5.22 8.36
CA VAL A 23 11.90 -5.37 8.26
C VAL A 23 12.21 -6.83 7.96
N THR A 24 13.22 -7.07 7.13
CA THR A 24 13.85 -8.38 6.95
C THR A 24 15.27 -8.34 7.50
N THR A 25 15.57 -9.20 8.46
CA THR A 25 16.93 -9.48 8.91
C THR A 25 17.40 -10.79 8.29
N ILE A 26 18.60 -10.80 7.72
CA ILE A 26 19.17 -12.01 7.10
C ILE A 26 20.65 -12.13 7.43
N THR A 27 21.05 -13.29 7.93
CA THR A 27 22.46 -13.64 8.12
C THR A 27 22.97 -14.37 6.88
N LEU A 28 23.86 -13.74 6.13
CA LEU A 28 24.42 -14.31 4.90
C LEU A 28 25.66 -15.15 5.22
N ALA A 29 25.69 -16.37 4.68
CA ALA A 29 26.76 -17.34 4.90
C ALA A 29 28.11 -16.88 4.32
N PRO A 30 29.24 -17.38 4.84
CA PRO A 30 30.56 -17.11 4.25
C PRO A 30 30.60 -17.47 2.76
N GLY A 31 31.13 -16.58 1.92
CA GLY A 31 31.31 -16.81 0.48
C GLY A 31 30.26 -16.18 -0.44
N THR A 32 29.22 -15.52 0.10
CA THR A 32 28.35 -14.61 -0.67
C THR A 32 29.04 -13.26 -0.93
N LYS A 33 28.59 -12.51 -1.96
CA LYS A 33 29.13 -11.16 -2.27
C LYS A 33 29.04 -10.18 -1.09
N SER A 34 28.10 -10.40 -0.17
CA SER A 34 27.95 -9.69 1.10
C SER A 34 27.86 -10.72 2.22
N PHE A 35 28.84 -10.77 3.13
CA PHE A 35 28.87 -11.66 4.30
C PHE A 35 28.45 -10.91 5.57
N GLY A 36 27.71 -11.57 6.47
CA GLY A 36 27.25 -11.02 7.74
C GLY A 36 25.76 -10.71 7.79
N ASP A 37 25.33 -10.03 8.85
CA ASP A 37 23.93 -9.66 9.06
C ASP A 37 23.55 -8.46 8.18
N LYS A 38 22.50 -8.62 7.37
CA LYS A 38 21.84 -7.55 6.61
C LYS A 38 20.48 -7.24 7.21
N VAL A 39 20.19 -5.95 7.28
CA VAL A 39 18.86 -5.41 7.64
C VAL A 39 18.29 -4.73 6.40
N ILE A 40 17.10 -5.13 5.98
CA ILE A 40 16.37 -4.56 4.84
C ILE A 40 15.05 -4.01 5.36
N ILE A 41 14.79 -2.73 5.12
CA ILE A 41 13.57 -2.05 5.58
C ILE A 41 12.53 -2.07 4.46
N GLY A 42 11.31 -2.49 4.80
CA GLY A 42 10.19 -2.48 3.88
C GLY A 42 10.30 -3.53 2.77
N PHE A 43 9.71 -3.22 1.61
CA PHE A 43 9.73 -4.08 0.42
C PHE A 43 10.72 -3.57 -0.62
N ASP A 44 11.98 -3.39 -0.21
CA ASP A 44 13.09 -3.11 -1.13
C ASP A 44 13.41 -4.35 -1.96
N ARG A 45 12.75 -4.49 -3.11
CA ARG A 45 12.92 -5.63 -4.02
C ARG A 45 14.37 -5.82 -4.46
N ALA A 46 15.11 -4.72 -4.67
CA ALA A 46 16.49 -4.79 -5.14
C ALA A 46 17.39 -5.36 -4.05
N SER A 47 17.33 -4.79 -2.84
CA SER A 47 18.09 -5.29 -1.69
C SER A 47 17.71 -6.72 -1.31
N LEU A 48 16.41 -7.07 -1.38
CA LEU A 48 15.92 -8.44 -1.14
C LEU A 48 16.45 -9.41 -2.18
N SER A 49 16.40 -9.06 -3.47
CA SER A 49 16.89 -9.94 -4.52
C SER A 49 18.39 -10.17 -4.44
N GLU A 50 19.16 -9.11 -4.16
CA GLU A 50 20.59 -9.22 -3.97
C GLU A 50 20.93 -10.10 -2.76
N ALA A 51 20.27 -9.88 -1.62
CA ALA A 51 20.52 -10.64 -0.41
C ALA A 51 20.11 -12.13 -0.54
N LEU A 52 19.01 -12.41 -1.22
CA LEU A 52 18.48 -13.76 -1.41
C LEU A 52 18.99 -14.46 -2.68
N ASN A 53 19.86 -13.79 -3.45
CA ASN A 53 20.40 -14.28 -4.73
C ASN A 53 19.30 -14.74 -5.72
N LEU A 54 18.23 -13.96 -5.84
CA LEU A 54 17.05 -14.30 -6.64
C LEU A 54 17.17 -13.89 -8.13
N GLY A 55 18.30 -13.30 -8.54
CA GLY A 55 18.53 -12.79 -9.90
C GLY A 55 18.00 -11.37 -10.12
N GLU A 56 17.92 -10.91 -11.37
CA GLU A 56 17.19 -9.67 -11.64
C GLU A 56 15.70 -9.90 -11.40
N VAL A 57 15.13 -9.15 -10.44
CA VAL A 57 13.68 -9.08 -10.32
C VAL A 57 13.21 -8.30 -11.53
N SER A 58 12.63 -9.01 -12.51
CA SER A 58 11.89 -8.37 -13.58
C SER A 58 10.82 -7.52 -12.92
N ILE A 59 10.98 -6.21 -13.02
CA ILE A 59 9.89 -5.29 -12.81
C ILE A 59 8.83 -5.76 -13.81
N THR A 60 7.59 -5.97 -13.39
CA THR A 60 6.54 -6.09 -14.39
C THR A 60 6.63 -4.83 -15.22
N ASP A 61 6.91 -4.96 -16.52
CA ASP A 61 6.82 -3.90 -17.52
C ASP A 61 5.34 -3.51 -17.70
N SER A 62 4.68 -3.24 -16.58
CA SER A 62 3.35 -2.68 -16.51
C SER A 62 3.45 -1.36 -17.25
N ASP A 63 2.93 -1.29 -18.46
CA ASP A 63 2.87 -0.04 -19.18
C ASP A 63 1.88 0.90 -18.47
N ALA A 64 1.98 2.18 -18.83
CA ALA A 64 1.15 3.23 -18.23
C ALA A 64 -0.36 2.94 -18.37
N GLU A 65 -0.76 2.31 -19.48
CA GLU A 65 -2.15 1.97 -19.78
C GLU A 65 -2.67 0.89 -18.84
N TRP A 66 -1.91 -0.19 -18.64
CA TRP A 66 -2.25 -1.26 -17.72
C TRP A 66 -2.38 -0.74 -16.28
N MET A 67 -1.40 0.06 -15.82
CA MET A 67 -1.44 0.62 -14.46
C MET A 67 -2.66 1.51 -14.26
N LEU A 68 -2.93 2.42 -15.20
CA LEU A 68 -4.10 3.28 -15.16
C LEU A 68 -5.37 2.44 -15.11
N GLY A 69 -5.53 1.46 -16.01
CA GLY A 69 -6.70 0.58 -16.06
C GLY A 69 -6.94 -0.15 -14.74
N LYS A 70 -5.90 -0.72 -14.12
CA LYS A 70 -6.02 -1.39 -12.82
C LYS A 70 -6.34 -0.42 -11.69
N PHE A 71 -5.70 0.75 -11.61
CA PHE A 71 -6.04 1.76 -10.61
C PHE A 71 -7.50 2.21 -10.73
N MET A 72 -7.96 2.53 -11.95
CA MET A 72 -9.34 2.97 -12.18
C MET A 72 -10.33 1.90 -11.75
N LYS A 73 -10.07 0.63 -12.07
CA LYS A 73 -10.93 -0.50 -11.69
C LYS A 73 -11.00 -0.67 -10.16
N VAL A 74 -9.85 -0.74 -9.50
CA VAL A 74 -9.74 -1.00 -8.05
C VAL A 74 -10.29 0.16 -7.23
N LEU A 75 -9.88 1.40 -7.53
CA LEU A 75 -10.29 2.56 -6.76
C LEU A 75 -11.77 2.92 -7.00
N SER A 76 -12.29 2.71 -8.21
CA SER A 76 -13.73 2.85 -8.44
C SER A 76 -14.53 1.82 -7.66
N ALA A 77 -14.04 0.58 -7.54
CA ALA A 77 -14.68 -0.45 -6.72
C ALA A 77 -14.62 -0.11 -5.22
N ALA A 78 -13.48 0.37 -4.74
CA ALA A 78 -13.33 0.85 -3.37
C ALA A 78 -14.26 2.03 -3.07
N ARG A 79 -14.42 2.97 -4.02
CA ARG A 79 -15.36 4.08 -3.89
C ARG A 79 -16.80 3.58 -3.78
N ARG A 80 -17.21 2.66 -4.67
CA ARG A 80 -18.55 2.05 -4.61
C ARG A 80 -18.79 1.30 -3.30
N ALA A 81 -17.82 0.54 -2.83
CA ALA A 81 -17.90 -0.20 -1.57
C ALA A 81 -18.00 0.74 -0.36
N THR A 82 -17.16 1.77 -0.32
CA THR A 82 -17.16 2.77 0.75
C THR A 82 -18.51 3.49 0.83
N LEU A 83 -19.10 3.85 -0.31
CA LEU A 83 -20.41 4.52 -0.37
C LEU A 83 -21.57 3.70 0.20
N GLN A 84 -21.41 2.38 0.34
CA GLN A 84 -22.43 1.49 0.92
C GLN A 84 -22.36 1.38 2.45
N ILE A 85 -21.32 1.94 3.07
CA ILE A 85 -21.18 1.97 4.52
C ILE A 85 -22.17 3.00 5.07
N PRO A 86 -23.01 2.65 6.06
CA PRO A 86 -23.85 3.62 6.76
C PRO A 86 -23.01 4.59 7.60
N ASP A 87 -23.43 5.85 7.70
CA ASP A 87 -22.70 6.86 8.48
C ASP A 87 -22.58 6.49 9.97
N ASP A 88 -23.54 5.74 10.53
CA ASP A 88 -23.46 5.28 11.93
C ASP A 88 -22.43 4.16 12.16
N SER A 89 -21.93 3.56 11.09
CA SER A 89 -20.98 2.45 11.10
C SER A 89 -19.55 2.89 10.78
N ILE A 90 -19.35 4.13 10.33
CA ILE A 90 -18.03 4.66 9.92
C ILE A 90 -16.99 4.63 11.05
N ASP A 91 -17.42 4.70 12.31
CA ASP A 91 -16.53 4.66 13.48
C ASP A 91 -16.48 3.26 14.13
N TRP A 92 -17.04 2.22 13.48
CA TRP A 92 -16.83 0.83 13.86
C TRP A 92 -15.34 0.47 13.81
N VAL A 93 -14.84 -0.19 14.85
CA VAL A 93 -13.43 -0.54 15.01
C VAL A 93 -13.19 -1.98 14.57
N SER A 94 -12.26 -2.14 13.63
CA SER A 94 -11.81 -3.47 13.16
C SER A 94 -11.13 -4.27 14.28
N PRO A 95 -11.59 -5.50 14.58
CA PRO A 95 -11.02 -6.34 15.63
C PRO A 95 -9.52 -6.66 15.43
N GLU A 96 -9.08 -6.77 14.18
CA GLU A 96 -7.74 -7.25 13.83
C GLU A 96 -6.67 -6.16 13.93
N ARG A 97 -7.07 -4.89 13.75
CA ARG A 97 -6.15 -3.76 13.54
C ARG A 97 -6.41 -2.56 14.46
N ASP A 98 -7.43 -2.60 15.31
CA ASP A 98 -7.82 -1.51 16.22
C ASP A 98 -7.94 -0.15 15.49
N ARG A 99 -8.60 -0.20 14.32
CA ARG A 99 -8.76 0.95 13.42
C ARG A 99 -10.21 1.13 13.02
N THR A 100 -10.70 2.38 13.01
CA THR A 100 -12.06 2.69 12.55
C THR A 100 -12.21 2.49 11.05
N LEU A 101 -13.44 2.22 10.57
CA LEU A 101 -13.72 2.20 9.12
C LEU A 101 -13.42 3.54 8.45
N ARG A 102 -13.59 4.66 9.15
CA ARG A 102 -13.21 6.01 8.71
C ARG A 102 -11.75 6.04 8.30
N GLN A 103 -10.86 5.67 9.22
CA GLN A 103 -9.43 5.66 9.00
C GLN A 103 -9.06 4.62 7.94
N PHE A 104 -9.69 3.46 7.97
CA PHE A 104 -9.42 2.36 7.06
C PHE A 104 -9.77 2.71 5.59
N THR A 105 -11.00 3.17 5.35
CA THR A 105 -11.47 3.51 4.00
C THR A 105 -10.77 4.75 3.45
N PHE A 106 -10.47 5.75 4.28
CA PHE A 106 -9.61 6.86 3.89
C PHE A 106 -8.21 6.37 3.47
N HIS A 107 -7.61 5.48 4.27
CA HIS A 107 -6.26 4.95 4.02
C HIS A 107 -6.14 4.19 2.71
N LEU A 108 -7.21 3.51 2.27
CA LEU A 108 -7.27 2.84 0.98
C LEU A 108 -6.94 3.80 -0.17
N PHE A 109 -7.51 5.01 -0.16
CA PHE A 109 -7.24 6.04 -1.18
C PHE A 109 -5.98 6.86 -0.90
N ASP A 110 -5.61 7.01 0.37
CA ASP A 110 -4.43 7.78 0.79
C ASP A 110 -3.13 7.22 0.19
N ARG A 111 -3.00 5.90 0.11
CA ARG A 111 -1.74 5.28 -0.32
C ARG A 111 -1.36 5.65 -1.77
N PRO A 112 -2.25 5.48 -2.78
CA PRO A 112 -1.96 5.96 -4.14
C PRO A 112 -1.70 7.47 -4.22
N TYR A 113 -2.42 8.29 -3.44
CA TYR A 113 -2.20 9.73 -3.38
C TYR A 113 -0.77 10.07 -2.92
N MET A 114 -0.27 9.36 -1.91
CA MET A 114 1.06 9.58 -1.38
C MET A 114 2.16 9.14 -2.36
N MET A 115 1.94 8.15 -3.21
CA MET A 115 2.96 7.73 -4.20
C MET A 115 3.20 8.78 -5.28
N ILE A 116 2.12 9.41 -5.77
CA ILE A 116 2.26 10.55 -6.69
C ILE A 116 2.91 11.73 -5.97
N SER A 117 2.50 11.99 -4.72
CA SER A 117 3.08 13.08 -3.93
C SER A 117 4.57 12.89 -3.67
N ALA A 118 5.01 11.65 -3.43
CA ALA A 118 6.42 11.31 -3.24
C ALA A 118 7.27 11.59 -4.50
N TYR A 119 6.73 11.33 -5.69
CA TYR A 119 7.39 11.71 -6.94
C TYR A 119 7.51 13.24 -7.07
N GLU A 120 6.43 13.97 -6.83
CA GLU A 120 6.40 15.43 -6.95
C GLU A 120 7.29 16.14 -5.91
N GLN A 121 7.39 15.59 -4.70
CA GLN A 121 8.14 16.15 -3.58
C GLN A 121 9.56 15.58 -3.46
N GLY A 122 9.86 14.52 -4.21
CA GLY A 122 11.17 13.86 -4.27
C GLY A 122 11.45 12.81 -3.19
N GLU A 123 10.56 12.62 -2.20
CA GLU A 123 10.75 11.63 -1.14
C GLU A 123 9.43 11.14 -0.53
N TYR A 124 9.34 9.83 -0.24
CA TYR A 124 8.31 9.22 0.59
C TYR A 124 8.83 8.90 1.99
N LYS A 125 8.41 9.65 3.00
CA LYS A 125 8.98 9.59 4.35
C LYS A 125 8.27 8.56 5.23
N ALA A 126 8.90 8.21 6.35
CA ALA A 126 8.33 7.22 7.27
C ALA A 126 7.08 7.76 7.99
N GLU A 127 7.08 9.06 8.30
CA GLU A 127 6.02 9.78 9.00
C GLU A 127 4.73 9.84 8.16
N ASP A 128 4.89 9.90 6.83
CA ASP A 128 3.77 9.93 5.87
C ASP A 128 2.87 8.69 5.99
N ARG A 129 3.38 7.57 6.52
CA ARG A 129 2.58 6.35 6.73
C ARG A 129 1.45 6.51 7.73
N GLN A 130 1.59 7.45 8.65
CA GLN A 130 0.66 7.65 9.77
C GLN A 130 -0.28 8.83 9.54
N ARG A 131 -0.12 9.56 8.43
CA ARG A 131 -0.94 10.73 8.08
C ARG A 131 -2.45 10.44 8.10
N TYR A 132 -2.85 9.28 7.58
CA TYR A 132 -4.26 8.88 7.55
C TYR A 132 -4.92 8.85 8.94
N ILE A 133 -4.15 8.63 10.01
CA ILE A 133 -4.67 8.54 11.39
C ILE A 133 -5.38 9.84 11.77
N THR A 134 -4.78 10.98 11.42
CA THR A 134 -5.32 12.31 11.72
C THR A 134 -6.15 12.87 10.57
N ASP A 135 -5.75 12.64 9.31
CA ASP A 135 -6.43 13.24 8.16
C ASP A 135 -7.81 12.64 7.93
N ALA A 136 -8.00 11.35 8.21
CA ALA A 136 -9.31 10.72 8.14
C ALA A 136 -10.31 11.34 9.13
N LEU A 137 -9.87 11.85 10.29
CA LEU A 137 -10.74 12.48 11.28
C LEU A 137 -11.30 13.83 10.83
N LYS A 138 -10.78 14.40 9.74
CA LYS A 138 -11.31 15.62 9.11
C LYS A 138 -12.53 15.35 8.23
N THR A 139 -12.75 14.09 7.88
CA THR A 139 -13.98 13.66 7.17
C THR A 139 -15.15 13.66 8.15
N GLN A 140 -16.31 14.11 7.69
CA GLN A 140 -17.51 14.21 8.55
C GLN A 140 -18.31 12.91 8.49
N ASP A 141 -18.54 12.44 7.27
CA ASP A 141 -19.40 11.32 6.93
C ASP A 141 -18.75 10.45 5.83
N VAL A 142 -19.43 9.36 5.44
CA VAL A 142 -18.98 8.48 4.36
C VAL A 142 -18.86 9.23 3.04
N ARG A 143 -19.73 10.21 2.78
CA ARG A 143 -19.71 11.00 1.55
C ARG A 143 -18.40 11.78 1.40
N SER A 144 -17.91 12.39 2.47
CA SER A 144 -16.66 13.14 2.46
C SER A 144 -15.42 12.25 2.23
N ILE A 145 -15.45 10.98 2.67
CA ILE A 145 -14.41 9.99 2.33
C ILE A 145 -14.48 9.65 0.83
N VAL A 146 -15.69 9.43 0.31
CA VAL A 146 -15.92 9.13 -1.11
C VAL A 146 -15.44 10.27 -2.00
N GLU A 147 -15.68 11.52 -1.62
CA GLU A 147 -15.20 12.70 -2.35
C GLU A 147 -13.68 12.82 -2.33
N PHE A 148 -13.03 12.49 -1.21
CA PHE A 148 -11.58 12.33 -1.19
C PHE A 148 -11.12 11.23 -2.15
N GLY A 149 -11.76 10.05 -2.13
CA GLY A 149 -11.47 8.97 -3.06
C GLY A 149 -11.63 9.37 -4.53
N GLU A 150 -12.68 10.09 -4.88
CA GLU A 150 -12.89 10.68 -6.22
C GLU A 150 -11.76 11.62 -6.60
N SER A 151 -11.30 12.47 -5.68
CA SER A 151 -10.18 13.37 -5.93
C SER A 151 -8.88 12.61 -6.22
N VAL A 152 -8.66 11.47 -5.55
CA VAL A 152 -7.50 10.59 -5.80
C VAL A 152 -7.61 9.90 -7.15
N ILE A 153 -8.79 9.37 -7.50
CA ILE A 153 -9.05 8.75 -8.81
C ILE A 153 -8.74 9.75 -9.93
N ASN A 154 -9.32 10.95 -9.86
CA ASN A 154 -9.09 12.01 -10.84
C ASN A 154 -7.62 12.42 -10.91
N ARG A 155 -6.91 12.40 -9.78
CA ARG A 155 -5.47 12.71 -9.74
C ARG A 155 -4.66 11.65 -10.47
N ILE A 156 -4.96 10.38 -10.26
CA ILE A 156 -4.27 9.27 -10.93
C ILE A 156 -4.55 9.32 -12.43
N GLU A 157 -5.81 9.50 -12.83
CA GLU A 157 -6.18 9.62 -14.24
C GLU A 157 -5.35 10.72 -14.94
N LYS A 158 -5.38 11.94 -14.39
CA LYS A 158 -4.59 13.07 -14.91
C LYS A 158 -3.08 12.81 -14.91
N PHE A 159 -2.58 12.11 -13.90
CA PHE A 159 -1.17 11.77 -13.81
C PHE A 159 -0.73 10.87 -14.97
N PHE A 160 -1.57 9.90 -15.36
CA PHE A 160 -1.27 8.95 -16.42
C PHE A 160 -1.65 9.43 -17.84
N GLU A 161 -2.61 10.36 -17.99
CA GLU A 161 -3.07 10.87 -19.29
C GLU A 161 -1.93 11.33 -20.22
N ASN A 162 -0.86 11.90 -19.68
CA ASN A 162 0.25 12.46 -20.47
C ASN A 162 1.63 11.99 -20.00
N ILE A 163 1.69 10.87 -19.28
CA ILE A 163 2.97 10.41 -18.73
C ILE A 163 3.88 9.86 -19.83
N GLN A 164 5.11 10.35 -19.86
CA GLN A 164 6.15 9.73 -20.69
C GLN A 164 6.67 8.48 -19.97
N LEU A 165 6.91 7.38 -20.70
CA LEU A 165 7.38 6.12 -20.10
C LEU A 165 8.67 6.28 -19.29
N GLU A 166 9.54 7.24 -19.63
CA GLU A 166 10.76 7.52 -18.87
C GLU A 166 10.47 8.10 -17.47
N VAL A 167 9.35 8.80 -17.27
CA VAL A 167 8.92 9.28 -15.95
C VAL A 167 8.71 8.11 -15.00
N LEU A 168 8.16 7.00 -15.49
CA LEU A 168 7.92 5.79 -14.69
C LEU A 168 9.22 5.14 -14.19
N LYS A 169 10.35 5.39 -14.86
CA LYS A 169 11.67 4.91 -14.44
C LYS A 169 12.39 5.86 -13.49
N THR A 170 11.80 7.04 -13.22
CA THR A 170 12.42 8.03 -12.33
C THR A 170 12.64 7.44 -10.94
N PRO A 171 13.86 7.52 -10.39
CA PRO A 171 14.12 7.06 -9.03
C PRO A 171 13.39 7.97 -8.02
N VAL A 172 12.59 7.36 -7.16
CA VAL A 172 11.93 8.02 -6.04
C VAL A 172 12.54 7.53 -4.74
N LYS A 173 12.94 8.47 -3.88
CA LYS A 173 13.50 8.16 -2.58
C LYS A 173 12.38 7.74 -1.64
N THR A 174 12.51 6.64 -0.91
CA THR A 174 11.51 6.22 0.08
C THR A 174 12.18 5.81 1.39
N TYR A 175 11.41 5.75 2.48
CA TYR A 175 11.89 5.17 3.74
C TYR A 175 12.32 3.70 3.63
N MET A 176 11.94 3.01 2.54
CA MET A 176 12.30 1.62 2.22
C MET A 176 13.49 1.54 1.26
N GLY A 177 14.19 2.65 0.99
CA GLY A 177 15.19 2.73 -0.07
C GLY A 177 14.65 3.38 -1.35
N THR A 178 15.55 3.62 -2.30
CA THR A 178 15.21 4.26 -3.58
C THR A 178 14.70 3.22 -4.56
N MET A 179 13.58 3.49 -5.22
CA MET A 179 13.02 2.62 -6.26
C MET A 179 12.43 3.42 -7.43
N PRO A 180 12.33 2.84 -8.63
CA PRO A 180 11.62 3.47 -9.75
C PRO A 180 10.15 3.78 -9.43
N LEU A 181 9.61 4.84 -10.03
CA LEU A 181 8.24 5.27 -9.80
C LEU A 181 7.20 4.19 -10.14
N ASN A 182 7.36 3.44 -11.23
CA ASN A 182 6.43 2.33 -11.54
C ASN A 182 6.39 1.28 -10.42
N GLN A 183 7.52 0.94 -9.82
CA GLN A 183 7.56 0.03 -8.69
C GLN A 183 6.84 0.62 -7.47
N LEU A 184 7.01 1.91 -7.20
CA LEU A 184 6.31 2.59 -6.11
C LEU A 184 4.79 2.62 -6.35
N MET A 185 4.37 2.86 -7.59
CA MET A 185 2.95 2.83 -7.98
C MET A 185 2.37 1.41 -7.90
N ASP A 186 3.10 0.38 -8.34
CA ASP A 186 2.70 -1.03 -8.19
C ASP A 186 2.49 -1.40 -6.72
N LEU A 187 3.38 -0.97 -5.83
CA LEU A 187 3.18 -1.12 -4.37
C LEU A 187 1.90 -0.42 -3.89
N GLY A 188 1.62 0.79 -4.37
CA GLY A 188 0.39 1.52 -4.05
C GLY A 188 -0.87 0.80 -4.56
N LEU A 189 -0.82 0.22 -5.76
CA LEU A 189 -1.93 -0.53 -6.35
C LEU A 189 -2.21 -1.82 -5.57
N GLY A 190 -1.18 -2.62 -5.31
CA GLY A 190 -1.30 -3.86 -4.53
C GLY A 190 -1.83 -3.61 -3.12
N HIS A 191 -1.41 -2.51 -2.49
CA HIS A 191 -1.93 -2.06 -1.20
C HIS A 191 -3.43 -1.74 -1.25
N SER A 192 -3.88 -1.01 -2.27
CA SER A 192 -5.31 -0.72 -2.46
C SER A 192 -6.14 -1.98 -2.71
N VAL A 193 -5.62 -2.94 -3.48
CA VAL A 193 -6.31 -4.24 -3.68
C VAL A 193 -6.44 -5.00 -2.37
N HIS A 194 -5.34 -5.10 -1.60
CA HIS A 194 -5.36 -5.78 -0.31
C HIS A 194 -6.39 -5.16 0.64
N HIS A 195 -6.46 -3.83 0.71
CA HIS A 195 -7.46 -3.14 1.52
C HIS A 195 -8.88 -3.23 0.95
N LEU A 196 -9.06 -3.33 -0.36
CA LEU A 196 -10.38 -3.59 -0.94
C LEU A 196 -10.89 -4.97 -0.53
N LYS A 197 -10.04 -6.00 -0.55
CA LYS A 197 -10.40 -7.35 -0.07
C LYS A 197 -10.78 -7.33 1.41
N GLN A 198 -10.00 -6.64 2.24
CA GLN A 198 -10.34 -6.44 3.66
C GLN A 198 -11.64 -5.64 3.84
N LEU A 199 -11.90 -4.64 3.00
CA LEU A 199 -13.15 -3.88 3.05
C LEU A 199 -14.36 -4.79 2.82
N TYR A 200 -14.30 -5.67 1.81
CA TYR A 200 -15.36 -6.64 1.56
C TYR A 200 -15.57 -7.59 2.75
N PHE A 201 -14.49 -8.01 3.40
CA PHE A 201 -14.59 -8.78 4.64
C PHE A 201 -15.28 -7.98 5.75
N TYR A 202 -14.91 -6.71 5.98
CA TYR A 202 -15.56 -5.88 6.99
C TYR A 202 -17.02 -5.58 6.68
N MET A 203 -17.37 -5.35 5.41
CA MET A 203 -18.77 -5.21 4.99
C MET A 203 -19.59 -6.44 5.39
N SER A 204 -19.04 -7.66 5.22
CA SER A 204 -19.71 -8.88 5.69
C SER A 204 -19.90 -8.95 7.21
N LYS A 205 -19.00 -8.34 8.00
CA LYS A 205 -19.14 -8.25 9.47
C LYS A 205 -20.23 -7.27 9.91
N LEU A 206 -20.61 -6.36 9.02
CA LEU A 206 -21.68 -5.38 9.21
C LEU A 206 -22.99 -5.81 8.52
N ASP A 207 -23.07 -7.06 8.05
CA ASP A 207 -24.19 -7.58 7.27
C ASP A 207 -24.49 -6.79 5.98
N ILE A 208 -23.46 -6.17 5.40
CA ILE A 208 -23.54 -5.43 4.13
C ILE A 208 -23.03 -6.33 3.00
N VAL A 209 -23.87 -6.56 1.99
CA VAL A 209 -23.48 -7.23 0.75
C VAL A 209 -22.93 -6.18 -0.22
N PRO A 210 -21.65 -6.26 -0.65
CA PRO A 210 -21.11 -5.30 -1.58
C PRO A 210 -21.80 -5.36 -2.95
N ASP A 211 -22.20 -4.20 -3.47
CA ASP A 211 -22.67 -4.04 -4.85
C ASP A 211 -21.52 -4.17 -5.86
N ASN A 212 -21.68 -5.11 -6.79
CA ASN A 212 -20.75 -5.44 -7.88
C ASN A 212 -19.28 -5.48 -7.40
N PRO A 213 -18.93 -6.41 -6.49
CA PRO A 213 -17.59 -6.55 -5.96
C PRO A 213 -16.64 -7.06 -7.06
N LEU A 214 -15.38 -6.63 -6.99
CA LEU A 214 -14.34 -7.22 -7.84
C LEU A 214 -14.05 -8.66 -7.39
N THR A 215 -13.66 -9.47 -8.36
CA THR A 215 -13.31 -10.88 -8.25
C THR A 215 -11.80 -11.08 -8.35
N GLU A 216 -11.31 -12.30 -8.10
CA GLU A 216 -9.88 -12.61 -8.23
C GLU A 216 -9.34 -12.34 -9.64
N GLU A 217 -10.12 -12.63 -10.69
CA GLU A 217 -9.75 -12.34 -12.09
C GLU A 217 -9.49 -10.85 -12.32
N ASP A 218 -10.21 -9.97 -11.63
CA ASP A 218 -10.00 -8.53 -11.74
C ASP A 218 -8.63 -8.09 -11.19
N PHE A 219 -8.05 -8.88 -10.29
CA PHE A 219 -6.77 -8.62 -9.63
C PHE A 219 -5.58 -9.26 -10.33
N ASP A 220 -5.81 -10.05 -11.39
CA ASP A 220 -4.74 -10.73 -12.12
C ASP A 220 -3.61 -9.78 -12.54
N GLY A 221 -2.38 -10.20 -12.30
CA GLY A 221 -1.16 -9.44 -12.58
C GLY A 221 -0.79 -8.38 -11.53
N ILE A 222 -1.64 -8.13 -10.52
CA ILE A 222 -1.30 -7.23 -9.42
C ILE A 222 -0.61 -8.03 -8.31
N SER A 223 0.53 -7.54 -7.83
CA SER A 223 1.22 -8.13 -6.68
C SER A 223 0.48 -7.80 -5.38
N VAL A 224 -0.20 -8.78 -4.79
CA VAL A 224 -0.99 -8.63 -3.56
C VAL A 224 -0.59 -9.71 -2.56
N PRO A 225 -0.48 -9.42 -1.25
CA PRO A 225 -0.30 -10.44 -0.23
C PRO A 225 -1.42 -11.50 -0.29
N SER A 226 -1.06 -12.77 -0.09
CA SER A 226 -2.01 -13.89 -0.06
C SER A 226 -2.82 -13.95 1.23
N GLU A 227 -2.21 -13.56 2.36
CA GLU A 227 -2.90 -13.42 3.63
C GLU A 227 -3.76 -12.16 3.63
N LEU A 228 -4.92 -12.23 4.30
CA LEU A 228 -5.84 -11.09 4.40
C LEU A 228 -5.46 -10.12 5.52
N PHE A 229 -4.71 -10.52 6.55
CA PHE A 229 -4.39 -9.71 7.73
C PHE A 229 -2.96 -9.86 8.19
#